data_AF-A0A060BQ42-F1
#
_entry.id   AF-A0A060BQ42-F1
#
_cell.length_a   1.000
_cell.length_b   1.000
_cell.length_c   1.000
_cell.angle_alpha   90.00
_cell.angle_beta   90.00
_cell.angle_gamma   90.00
#
_symmetry.space_group_name_H-M   'P 1'
#
loop_
_entity.id
_entity.type
_entity.pdbx_description
1 polymer ?
#
loop_
_entity_poly.entity_id
_entity_poly.type
_entity_poly.pdbx_seq_one_letter_code
_entity_poly.pdbx_strand_id
1 'polypeptide(L)'
;FLDRLTFPEKMNLRTTPDQQLPSNNGLSNRDLWHWCLVWKWEQQTYDIPLLTNLTSGQKKELETIEQRLTDFVDVGKGPQVAIKAAYATFEKAAIAPSVAGTGFTGSPIVAPMSRTR
;
A
#
# COMPACT_ATOMS: atom_id res chain seq x y z
N PHE A 1 -10.22 7.23 18.01
CA PHE A 1 -10.12 5.95 18.74
C PHE A 1 -8.65 5.58 18.84
N LEU A 2 -8.20 5.07 19.99
CA LEU A 2 -6.85 4.51 20.17
C LEU A 2 -6.99 3.01 20.40
N ASP A 3 -6.19 2.22 19.68
CA ASP A 3 -6.15 0.76 19.75
C ASP A 3 -4.68 0.30 19.63
N ARG A 4 -4.35 -0.89 20.17
CA ARG A 4 -3.01 -1.51 20.15
C ARG A 4 -1.85 -0.62 20.61
N LEU A 5 -2.05 0.16 21.68
CA LEU A 5 -0.96 0.90 22.31
C LEU A 5 0.06 -0.07 22.93
N THR A 6 1.33 0.07 22.54
CA THR A 6 2.45 -0.71 23.07
C THR A 6 3.63 0.21 23.33
N PHE A 7 4.32 0.03 24.46
CA PHE A 7 5.53 0.78 24.80
C PHE A 7 6.78 -0.05 24.45
N PRO A 8 7.61 0.37 23.47
CA PRO A 8 8.81 -0.37 23.12
C PRO A 8 9.97 -0.04 24.07
N GLU A 9 10.74 -1.06 24.48
CA GLU A 9 12.01 -0.84 25.20
C GLU A 9 13.10 -0.22 24.29
N LYS A 10 13.09 -0.57 23.00
CA LYS A 10 13.99 -0.03 21.97
C LYS A 10 13.26 0.19 20.65
N MET A 11 13.55 1.30 19.98
CA MET A 11 12.98 1.61 18.67
C MET A 11 13.47 0.61 17.61
N ASN A 12 12.55 0.10 16.79
CA ASN A 12 12.87 -0.86 15.74
C ASN A 12 13.59 -0.16 14.57
N LEU A 13 14.63 -0.78 14.02
CA LEU A 13 15.35 -0.24 12.86
C LEU A 13 14.46 -0.07 11.62
N ARG A 14 13.33 -0.79 11.56
CA ARG A 14 12.31 -0.77 10.51
C ARG A 14 11.19 0.26 10.74
N THR A 15 11.22 0.99 11.85
CA THR A 15 10.30 2.10 12.08
C THR A 15 10.51 3.12 10.96
N THR A 16 9.48 3.37 10.15
CA THR A 16 9.61 4.11 8.88
C THR A 16 8.91 5.47 9.02
N PRO A 17 9.50 6.57 8.53
CA PRO A 17 8.81 7.86 8.44
C PRO A 17 7.64 7.83 7.45
N ASP A 18 6.61 8.63 7.72
CA ASP A 18 5.44 8.84 6.87
C ASP A 18 4.87 10.25 7.08
N GLN A 19 3.73 10.57 6.44
CA GLN A 19 3.12 11.88 6.55
C GLN A 19 2.70 12.26 7.98
N GLN A 20 2.30 11.29 8.80
CA GLN A 20 1.84 11.54 10.17
C GLN A 20 3.02 11.78 11.12
N LEU A 21 4.12 11.05 10.92
CA LEU A 21 5.35 11.17 11.69
C LEU A 21 6.57 11.26 10.75
N PRO A 22 6.80 12.41 10.10
CA PRO A 22 7.85 12.56 9.09
C PRO A 22 9.27 12.52 9.67
N SER A 23 9.41 12.76 10.97
CA SER A 23 10.68 12.65 11.71
C SER A 23 10.86 11.31 12.42
N ASN A 24 9.93 10.37 12.26
CA ASN A 24 10.04 9.03 12.84
C ASN A 24 11.35 8.38 12.35
N ASN A 25 12.18 7.89 13.27
CA ASN A 25 13.50 7.33 12.94
C ASN A 25 14.53 8.32 12.34
N GLY A 26 14.33 9.63 12.50
CA GLY A 26 15.35 10.68 12.29
C GLY A 26 16.03 10.63 10.92
N LEU A 27 15.34 11.11 9.87
CA LEU A 27 15.85 11.22 8.49
C LEU A 27 17.24 11.89 8.37
N SER A 28 17.65 12.68 9.37
CA SER A 28 18.92 13.41 9.41
C SER A 28 20.11 12.66 10.00
N ASN A 29 19.91 11.57 10.76
CA ASN A 29 21.00 10.98 11.59
C ASN A 29 21.25 9.48 11.35
N ARG A 30 20.60 8.85 10.36
CA ARG A 30 20.75 7.40 10.13
C ARG A 30 20.59 7.02 8.67
N ASP A 31 21.46 6.13 8.19
CA ASP A 31 21.30 5.46 6.90
C ASP A 31 20.08 4.53 6.94
N LEU A 32 18.97 5.00 6.36
CA LEU A 32 17.77 4.17 6.19
C LEU A 32 17.99 3.16 5.07
N TRP A 33 17.54 1.93 5.32
CA TRP A 33 17.50 0.90 4.28
C TRP A 33 16.43 1.26 3.24
N HIS A 34 16.62 0.90 1.97
CA HIS A 34 15.78 1.36 0.86
C HIS A 34 14.28 1.06 1.03
N TRP A 35 13.92 -0.02 1.75
CA TRP A 35 12.52 -0.33 2.10
C TRP A 35 11.84 0.68 3.03
N CYS A 36 12.62 1.54 3.70
CA CYS A 36 12.14 2.57 4.62
C CYS A 36 12.18 3.98 3.98
N LEU A 37 12.41 4.10 2.66
CA LEU A 37 12.61 5.38 2.00
C LEU A 37 11.38 5.94 1.27
N VAL A 38 10.23 5.26 1.32
CA VAL A 38 9.01 5.66 0.59
C VAL A 38 8.67 7.14 0.81
N TRP A 39 8.58 7.57 2.07
CA TRP A 39 8.27 8.96 2.41
C TRP A 39 9.27 9.96 1.80
N LYS A 40 10.57 9.64 1.82
CA LYS A 40 11.61 10.48 1.23
C LYS A 40 11.46 10.57 -0.29
N TRP A 41 11.16 9.46 -0.96
CA TRP A 41 10.98 9.42 -2.42
C TRP A 41 9.73 10.17 -2.87
N GLU A 42 8.65 10.13 -2.07
CA GLU A 42 7.44 10.92 -2.34
C GLU A 42 7.67 12.44 -2.31
N GLN A 43 8.71 12.92 -1.60
CA GLN A 43 9.06 14.35 -1.58
C GLN A 43 9.95 14.78 -2.75
N GLN A 44 10.39 13.85 -3.61
CA GLN A 44 11.27 14.19 -4.72
C GLN A 44 10.49 14.91 -5.82
N THR A 45 11.19 15.86 -6.46
CA THR A 45 10.67 16.55 -7.64
C THR A 45 11.04 15.77 -8.89
N TYR A 46 10.17 15.83 -9.91
CA TYR A 46 10.47 15.25 -11.21
C TYR A 46 11.55 16.06 -11.93
N ASP A 47 12.58 15.38 -12.42
CA ASP A 47 13.60 16.00 -13.28
C ASP A 47 13.03 16.31 -14.69
N ILE A 48 12.07 15.51 -15.14
CA ILE A 48 11.32 15.73 -16.38
C ILE A 48 9.97 16.36 -16.02
N PRO A 49 9.68 17.60 -16.47
CA PRO A 49 8.41 18.25 -16.18
C PRO A 49 7.21 17.43 -16.64
N LEU A 50 6.20 17.32 -15.77
CA LEU A 50 4.92 16.71 -16.12
C LEU A 50 4.20 17.57 -17.18
N LEU A 51 3.73 16.93 -18.25
CA LEU A 51 2.90 17.59 -19.24
C LEU A 51 1.55 17.98 -18.62
N THR A 52 1.12 19.22 -18.85
CA THR A 52 -0.18 19.71 -18.34
C THR A 52 -1.36 19.09 -19.07
N ASN A 53 -1.16 18.66 -20.32
CA ASN A 53 -2.16 18.01 -21.15
C ASN A 53 -1.51 16.93 -22.02
N LEU A 54 -2.24 15.84 -22.23
CA LEU A 54 -1.84 14.77 -23.15
C LEU A 54 -2.53 14.94 -24.50
N THR A 55 -1.77 14.74 -25.58
CA THR A 55 -2.34 14.63 -26.93
C THR A 55 -3.18 13.36 -27.07
N SER A 56 -4.08 13.31 -28.06
CA SER A 56 -4.86 12.10 -28.34
C SER A 56 -3.98 10.89 -28.66
N GLY A 57 -2.82 11.09 -29.28
CA GLY A 57 -1.84 10.04 -29.54
C GLY A 57 -1.24 9.47 -28.25
N GLN A 58 -0.77 10.33 -27.35
CA GLN A 58 -0.22 9.91 -26.05
C GLN A 58 -1.25 9.19 -25.17
N LYS A 59 -2.51 9.65 -25.17
CA LYS A 59 -3.60 8.94 -24.45
C LYS A 59 -3.78 7.53 -24.98
N LYS A 60 -3.84 7.38 -26.31
CA LYS A 60 -3.96 6.09 -26.96
C LYS A 60 -2.77 5.17 -26.67
N GLU A 61 -1.56 5.72 -26.58
CA GLU A 61 -0.36 4.95 -26.20
C GLU A 61 -0.45 4.46 -24.75
N LEU A 62 -0.84 5.32 -23.81
CA LEU A 62 -1.03 4.94 -22.40
C LEU A 62 -2.10 3.85 -22.25
N GLU A 63 -3.25 4.00 -22.91
CA GLU A 63 -4.31 2.98 -22.96
C GLU A 63 -3.79 1.65 -23.52
N THR A 64 -2.95 1.71 -24.55
CA THR A 64 -2.33 0.50 -25.14
C THR A 64 -1.39 -0.18 -24.15
N ILE A 65 -0.60 0.58 -23.39
CA ILE A 65 0.31 0.02 -22.38
C ILE A 65 -0.49 -0.58 -21.22
N GLU A 66 -1.53 0.11 -20.74
CA GLU A 66 -2.44 -0.39 -19.71
C GLU A 66 -3.10 -1.71 -20.13
N GLN A 67 -3.60 -1.80 -21.37
CA GLN A 67 -4.18 -3.03 -21.89
C GLN A 67 -3.15 -4.15 -21.95
N ARG A 68 -1.93 -3.88 -22.43
CA ARG A 68 -0.86 -4.89 -22.48
C ARG A 68 -0.48 -5.40 -21.10
N LEU A 69 -0.43 -4.52 -20.11
CA LEU A 69 -0.17 -4.92 -18.72
C LEU A 69 -1.31 -5.77 -18.18
N THR A 70 -2.55 -5.39 -18.48
CA THR A 70 -3.75 -6.16 -18.12
C THR A 70 -3.71 -7.57 -18.72
N ASP A 71 -3.47 -7.68 -20.04
CA ASP A 71 -3.36 -8.95 -20.74
C ASP A 71 -2.19 -9.80 -20.22
N PHE A 72 -1.10 -9.16 -19.81
CA PHE A 72 0.09 -9.84 -19.28
C PHE A 72 -0.15 -10.46 -17.89
N VAL A 73 -0.94 -9.80 -17.04
CA VAL A 73 -1.25 -10.30 -15.69
C VAL A 73 -2.55 -11.12 -15.64
N ASP A 74 -3.35 -11.11 -16.70
CA ASP A 74 -4.58 -11.87 -16.75
C ASP A 74 -4.28 -13.38 -16.70
N VAL A 75 -4.95 -14.06 -15.78
CA VAL A 75 -4.87 -15.50 -15.58
C VAL A 75 -6.02 -16.24 -16.27
N GLY A 76 -6.87 -15.53 -17.02
CA GLY A 76 -8.04 -16.07 -17.71
C GLY A 76 -9.03 -16.67 -16.71
N LYS A 77 -9.34 -17.97 -16.84
CA LYS A 77 -10.15 -18.69 -15.84
C LYS A 77 -9.25 -19.28 -14.76
N GLY A 78 -9.22 -18.63 -13.60
CA GLY A 78 -8.56 -19.15 -12.41
C GLY A 78 -9.12 -20.53 -11.98
N PRO A 79 -8.30 -21.40 -11.35
CA PRO A 79 -8.77 -22.69 -10.83
C PRO A 79 -9.92 -22.51 -9.84
N GLN A 80 -11.01 -23.26 -9.99
CA GLN A 80 -12.19 -23.17 -9.10
C GLN A 80 -11.85 -23.35 -7.62
N VAL A 81 -10.85 -24.19 -7.32
CA VAL A 81 -10.33 -24.39 -5.96
C VAL A 81 -9.74 -23.10 -5.39
N ALA A 82 -8.95 -22.37 -6.19
CA ALA A 82 -8.36 -21.09 -5.79
C ALA A 82 -9.43 -20.01 -5.61
N ILE A 83 -10.45 -19.97 -6.49
CA ILE A 83 -11.60 -19.06 -6.37
C ILE A 83 -12.36 -19.32 -5.07
N LYS A 84 -12.67 -20.59 -4.76
CA LYS A 84 -13.35 -20.95 -3.51
C LYS A 84 -12.52 -20.57 -2.28
N ALA A 85 -11.20 -20.77 -2.31
CA ALA A 85 -10.32 -20.38 -1.23
C ALA A 85 -10.25 -18.85 -1.05
N ALA A 86 -10.30 -18.09 -2.14
CA ALA A 86 -10.36 -16.62 -2.09
C ALA A 86 -11.65 -16.13 -1.43
N TYR A 87 -12.82 -16.69 -1.80
CA TYR A 87 -14.09 -16.36 -1.15
C TYR A 87 -14.09 -16.70 0.34
N ALA A 88 -13.59 -17.87 0.73
CA ALA A 88 -13.48 -18.24 2.15
C ALA A 88 -12.57 -17.26 2.94
N THR A 89 -11.51 -16.76 2.31
CA THR A 89 -10.61 -15.75 2.91
C THR A 89 -11.32 -14.42 3.06
N PHE A 90 -12.08 -14.00 2.04
CA PHE A 90 -12.87 -12.78 2.06
C PHE A 90 -13.96 -12.80 3.13
N GLU A 91 -14.72 -13.89 3.25
CA GLU A 91 -15.74 -14.07 4.28
C GLU A 91 -15.14 -13.97 5.69
N LYS A 92 -13.98 -14.59 5.92
CA LYS A 92 -13.26 -14.52 7.19
C LYS A 92 -12.75 -13.11 7.54
N ALA A 93 -12.53 -12.26 6.53
CA ALA A 93 -12.16 -10.87 6.76
C ALA A 93 -13.30 -10.08 7.41
N ALA A 94 -14.55 -10.56 7.33
CA ALA A 94 -15.73 -9.99 7.99
C ALA A 94 -15.90 -8.47 7.73
N ILE A 95 -15.62 -8.05 6.49
CA ILE A 95 -15.64 -6.64 6.10
C ILE A 95 -17.10 -6.18 5.99
N ALA A 96 -17.48 -5.18 6.77
CA ALA A 96 -18.82 -4.60 6.77
C ALA A 96 -18.76 -3.06 6.94
N PRO A 97 -19.75 -2.30 6.43
CA PRO A 97 -19.84 -0.86 6.71
C PRO A 97 -19.90 -0.59 8.21
N SER A 98 -19.24 0.48 8.66
CA SER A 98 -19.29 0.91 10.05
C SER A 98 -20.67 1.46 10.40
N VAL A 99 -21.16 1.16 11.61
CA VAL A 99 -22.42 1.71 12.16
C VAL A 99 -22.36 3.25 12.25
N ALA A 100 -21.17 3.82 12.40
CA ALA A 100 -20.96 5.27 12.43
C ALA A 100 -21.08 5.94 11.04
N GLY A 101 -21.27 5.17 9.96
CA GLY A 101 -21.41 5.68 8.59
C GLY A 101 -20.10 6.17 7.95
N THR A 102 -18.98 6.12 8.68
CA THR A 102 -17.66 6.58 8.23
C THR A 102 -16.69 5.40 8.17
N GLY A 103 -16.66 4.71 7.03
CA GLY A 103 -15.72 3.62 6.74
C GLY A 103 -16.26 2.20 6.99
N PHE A 104 -15.34 1.25 7.20
CA PHE A 104 -15.62 -0.18 7.31
C PHE A 104 -14.99 -0.78 8.57
N THR A 105 -15.58 -1.86 9.08
CA THR A 105 -15.03 -2.71 10.14
C THR A 105 -14.72 -4.09 9.59
N GLY A 106 -13.88 -4.86 10.29
CA GLY A 106 -13.52 -6.22 9.92
C GLY A 106 -12.29 -6.72 10.68
N SER A 107 -11.85 -7.92 10.35
CA SER A 107 -10.64 -8.51 10.92
C SER A 107 -9.41 -7.65 10.57
N PRO A 108 -8.52 -7.34 11.53
CA PRO A 108 -7.36 -6.50 11.25
C PRO A 108 -6.36 -7.20 10.33
N ILE A 109 -5.96 -6.52 9.25
CA ILE A 109 -4.93 -7.00 8.33
C ILE A 109 -3.60 -6.40 8.74
N VAL A 110 -2.61 -7.26 8.95
CA VAL A 110 -1.25 -6.88 9.31
C VAL A 110 -0.27 -7.59 8.39
N ALA A 111 0.74 -6.84 7.91
CA ALA A 111 1.86 -7.40 7.19
C ALA A 111 2.56 -8.48 8.06
N PRO A 112 3.16 -9.52 7.47
CA PRO A 112 3.78 -10.60 8.24
C PRO A 112 4.76 -10.10 9.32
N MET A 113 5.51 -9.04 9.03
CA MET A 113 6.48 -8.47 9.97
C MET A 113 5.84 -7.75 11.17
N SER A 114 4.55 -7.41 11.11
CA SER A 114 3.80 -6.80 12.21
C SER A 114 2.87 -7.78 12.94
N ARG A 115 2.89 -9.07 12.59
CA ARG A 115 2.07 -10.12 13.25
C ARG A 115 2.57 -10.55 14.63
N THR A 116 3.78 -10.15 15.01
CA THR A 116 4.38 -10.52 16.31
C THR A 116 4.94 -9.27 16.98
N ARG A 117 4.16 -8.75 17.93
CA ARG A 117 4.62 -8.21 19.21
C ARG A 117 3.53 -8.47 20.25
#